data_AF-A0A7S4LJ41-F1
#
_entry.id   AF-A0A7S4LJ41-F1
#
_cell.length_a   1.000
_cell.length_b   1.000
_cell.length_c   1.000
_cell.angle_alpha   90.00
_cell.angle_beta   90.00
_cell.angle_gamma   90.00
#
_symmetry.space_group_name_H-M   'P 1'
#
loop_
_entity.id
_entity.type
_entity.pdbx_description
1 polymer ?
#
loop_
_entity_poly.entity_id
_entity_poly.type
_entity_poly.pdbx_seq_one_letter_code
_entity_poly.pdbx_strand_id
1 'polypeptide(L)'
;VYVHLQTAHNVRMAAVRNLDRPLLEFMQLVIRQQGLFIVASDHGLTYSPYASTEHGRMEWKNSPLLMMVPKHLVTPEADAALTHNTQQLVTKWDFYKTMMKMPETLFREEVPAATTAVPNRPLKYNLFAEHIPRNRTCRDAGLPPWICLCAQWSSITKQAQLFRYQEMLLPIVAQFLNRANQAPQCVHFEAAHLDIVEVRHTGENANILEATVAVKRRATP
;
A
#
# COMPACT_ATOMS: atom_id res chain seq x y z
N VAL A 1 -19.95 11.84 9.43
CA VAL A 1 -19.13 13.07 9.55
C VAL A 1 -18.07 13.03 8.44
N TYR A 2 -17.89 14.13 7.70
CA TYR A 2 -16.81 14.27 6.73
C TYR A 2 -15.76 15.23 7.30
N VAL A 3 -14.48 14.84 7.25
CA VAL A 3 -13.36 15.65 7.71
C VAL A 3 -12.32 15.67 6.60
N HIS A 4 -11.95 16.88 6.16
CA HIS A 4 -10.91 17.09 5.16
C HIS A 4 -9.59 17.46 5.83
N LEU A 5 -8.52 16.71 5.58
CA LEU A 5 -7.21 16.90 6.20
C LEU A 5 -6.19 17.34 5.14
N GLN A 6 -5.52 18.48 5.34
CA GLN A 6 -4.52 19.01 4.39
C GLN A 6 -3.07 18.89 4.86
N THR A 7 -2.83 18.32 6.04
CA THR A 7 -1.52 18.31 6.72
C THR A 7 -0.44 17.44 6.03
N ALA A 8 -0.80 16.67 5.00
CA ALA A 8 0.09 15.78 4.25
C ALA A 8 0.88 16.48 3.12
N HIS A 9 0.62 17.77 2.84
CA HIS A 9 1.38 18.55 1.86
C HIS A 9 2.71 19.08 2.45
N ASN A 10 3.59 18.18 2.89
CA ASN A 10 4.91 18.57 3.38
C ASN A 10 5.99 17.54 3.05
N VAL A 11 7.23 18.02 2.90
CA VAL A 11 8.37 17.19 2.47
C VAL A 11 8.79 16.18 3.53
N ARG A 12 8.57 16.49 4.81
CA ARG A 12 9.05 15.70 5.96
C ARG A 12 7.99 14.83 6.62
N MET A 13 6.74 14.85 6.14
CA MET A 13 5.59 14.18 6.77
C MET A 13 5.41 14.54 8.26
N ALA A 14 5.97 15.68 8.70
CA ALA A 14 6.01 16.06 10.11
C ALA A 14 4.63 16.45 10.63
N ALA A 15 3.83 17.15 9.82
CA ALA A 15 2.47 17.52 10.20
C ALA A 15 1.48 16.35 10.14
N VAL A 16 1.81 15.25 9.44
CA VAL A 16 1.02 14.01 9.50
C VAL A 16 1.16 13.38 10.88
N ARG A 17 2.34 13.40 11.50
CA ARG A 17 2.54 12.90 12.87
C ARG A 17 1.68 13.62 13.91
N ASN A 18 1.39 14.90 13.69
CA ASN A 18 0.50 15.65 14.57
C ASN A 18 -0.96 15.19 14.47
N LEU A 19 -1.33 14.48 13.40
CA LEU A 19 -2.65 13.88 13.25
C LEU A 19 -2.76 12.49 13.88
N ASP A 20 -1.65 11.80 14.16
CA ASP A 20 -1.71 10.41 14.63
C ASP A 20 -2.60 10.26 15.86
N ARG A 21 -2.39 11.12 16.87
CA ARG A 21 -3.18 11.07 18.12
C ARG A 21 -4.64 11.51 17.91
N PRO A 22 -4.95 12.68 17.30
CA PRO A 22 -6.34 13.05 17.02
C PRO A 22 -7.09 12.03 16.15
N LEU A 23 -6.42 11.44 15.16
CA LEU A 23 -7.00 10.42 14.28
C LEU A 23 -7.30 9.14 15.06
N LEU A 24 -6.39 8.70 15.93
CA LEU A 24 -6.61 7.58 16.83
C LEU A 24 -7.79 7.82 17.77
N GLU A 25 -7.87 8.99 18.41
CA GLU A 25 -8.96 9.34 19.33
C GLU A 25 -10.32 9.37 18.60
N PHE A 26 -10.36 9.94 17.39
CA PHE A 26 -11.55 9.95 16.55
C PHE A 26 -11.95 8.54 16.09
N MET A 27 -10.99 7.74 15.64
CA MET A 27 -11.21 6.34 15.25
C MET A 27 -11.78 5.52 16.42
N GLN A 28 -11.20 5.65 17.61
CA GLN A 28 -11.70 4.99 18.82
C GLN A 28 -13.13 5.43 19.18
N LEU A 29 -13.46 6.71 19.01
CA LEU A 29 -14.81 7.21 19.22
C LEU A 29 -15.81 6.56 18.25
N VAL A 30 -15.47 6.51 16.95
CA VAL A 30 -16.32 5.89 15.93
C VAL A 30 -16.49 4.39 16.20
N ILE A 31 -15.42 3.67 16.56
CA ILE A 31 -15.47 2.25 16.93
C ILE A 31 -16.38 2.02 18.13
N ARG A 32 -16.26 2.84 19.20
CA ARG A 32 -17.14 2.72 20.39
C ARG A 32 -18.61 2.94 20.07
N GLN A 33 -18.91 3.80 19.11
CA GLN A 33 -20.26 4.02 18.61
C GLN A 33 -20.70 2.98 17.56
N GLN A 34 -19.84 1.99 17.29
CA GLN A 34 -20.04 0.98 16.27
C GLN A 34 -20.38 1.60 14.90
N GLY A 35 -19.69 2.69 14.55
CA GLY A 35 -19.84 3.39 13.28
C GLY A 35 -18.87 2.91 12.21
N LEU A 36 -19.22 3.17 10.95
CA LEU A 36 -18.32 3.01 9.81
C LEU A 36 -17.26 4.11 9.82
N PHE A 37 -15.98 3.72 9.77
CA PHE A 37 -14.85 4.64 9.68
C PHE A 37 -14.09 4.41 8.37
N ILE A 38 -13.87 5.47 7.59
CA ILE A 38 -13.17 5.40 6.30
C ILE A 38 -12.09 6.48 6.27
N VAL A 39 -10.88 6.09 5.91
CA VAL A 39 -9.79 7.01 5.56
C VAL A 39 -9.45 6.80 4.10
N ALA A 40 -9.52 7.88 3.31
CA ALA A 40 -9.16 7.85 1.90
C ALA A 40 -8.29 9.07 1.59
N SER A 41 -7.30 8.88 0.71
CA SER A 41 -6.50 9.98 0.17
C SER A 41 -6.90 10.26 -1.28
N ASP A 42 -6.53 11.43 -1.81
CA ASP A 42 -6.62 11.79 -3.21
C ASP A 42 -5.40 11.30 -4.01
N HIS A 43 -4.23 11.25 -3.37
CA HIS A 43 -3.02 10.63 -3.90
C HIS A 43 -2.14 10.04 -2.77
N GLY A 44 -1.11 9.27 -3.12
CA GLY A 44 -0.07 8.87 -2.16
C GLY A 44 1.03 9.92 -1.99
N LEU A 45 2.17 9.56 -1.40
CA LEU A 45 3.18 10.55 -1.03
C LEU A 45 3.93 11.16 -2.23
N THR A 46 3.68 12.45 -2.53
CA THR A 46 4.30 13.17 -3.65
C THR A 46 5.48 14.07 -3.25
N TYR A 47 5.53 14.55 -2.01
CA TYR A 47 6.49 15.59 -1.58
C TYR A 47 7.79 15.04 -1.00
N SER A 48 8.02 13.73 -1.11
CA SER A 48 9.21 13.07 -0.60
C SER A 48 10.44 13.32 -1.50
N PRO A 49 11.68 13.37 -0.95
CA PRO A 49 12.91 13.32 -1.75
C PRO A 49 12.96 12.12 -2.72
N TYR A 50 12.18 11.07 -2.44
CA TYR A 50 12.09 9.86 -3.26
C TYR A 50 11.00 9.93 -4.35
N ALA A 51 10.22 11.00 -4.46
CA ALA A 51 9.07 11.08 -5.38
C ALA A 51 9.44 10.88 -6.87
N SER A 52 10.67 11.23 -7.25
CA SER A 52 11.21 11.03 -8.60
C SER A 52 11.66 9.59 -8.88
N THR A 53 11.81 8.76 -7.84
CA THR A 53 12.19 7.35 -7.97
C THR A 53 11.02 6.52 -8.49
N GLU A 54 11.28 5.33 -9.00
CA GLU A 54 10.22 4.40 -9.40
C GLU A 54 9.29 4.05 -8.24
N HIS A 55 9.85 3.72 -7.07
CA HIS A 55 9.09 3.44 -5.85
C HIS A 55 8.27 4.66 -5.39
N GLY A 56 8.83 5.86 -5.44
CA GLY A 56 8.09 7.07 -5.09
C GLY A 56 6.93 7.36 -6.06
N ARG A 57 7.11 7.07 -7.36
CA ARG A 57 6.02 7.16 -8.34
C ARG A 57 4.96 6.09 -8.12
N MET A 58 5.32 4.89 -7.68
CA MET A 58 4.36 3.87 -7.26
C MET A 58 3.59 4.32 -6.03
N GLU A 59 4.30 4.81 -5.01
CA GLU A 59 3.68 5.31 -3.77
C GLU A 59 2.70 6.45 -4.07
N TRP A 60 3.09 7.43 -4.91
CA TRP A 60 2.20 8.51 -5.34
C TRP A 60 0.89 8.03 -5.97
N LYS A 61 0.95 6.98 -6.80
CA LYS A 61 -0.23 6.39 -7.46
C LYS A 61 -1.03 5.51 -6.50
N ASN A 62 -0.39 4.94 -5.48
CA ASN A 62 -0.99 4.05 -4.50
C ASN A 62 -1.59 4.84 -3.33
N SER A 63 -2.69 5.53 -3.62
CA SER A 63 -3.43 6.27 -2.60
C SER A 63 -4.04 5.34 -1.55
N PRO A 64 -3.85 5.57 -0.24
CA PRO A 64 -4.45 4.75 0.80
C PRO A 64 -5.98 4.84 0.79
N LEU A 65 -6.62 3.69 1.02
CA LEU A 65 -8.04 3.53 1.33
C LEU A 65 -8.15 2.50 2.46
N LEU A 66 -8.55 2.96 3.64
CA LEU A 66 -8.79 2.14 4.83
C LEU A 66 -10.28 2.22 5.18
N MET A 67 -10.89 1.07 5.46
CA MET A 67 -12.27 0.98 5.91
C MET A 67 -12.33 0.10 7.17
N MET A 68 -12.92 0.62 8.24
CA MET A 68 -13.30 -0.17 9.42
C MET A 68 -14.81 -0.25 9.44
N VAL A 69 -15.32 -1.44 9.19
CA VAL A 69 -16.75 -1.69 9.06
C VAL A 69 -17.22 -2.56 10.24
N PRO A 70 -18.15 -2.07 11.06
CA PRO A 70 -18.78 -2.86 12.12
C PRO A 70 -19.49 -4.09 11.54
N LYS A 71 -19.26 -5.27 12.14
CA LYS A 71 -19.83 -6.53 11.65
C LYS A 71 -21.35 -6.56 11.60
N HIS A 72 -22.03 -5.82 12.48
CA HIS A 72 -23.50 -5.75 12.48
C HIS A 72 -24.07 -4.90 11.33
N LEU A 73 -23.25 -4.09 10.64
CA LEU A 73 -23.67 -3.28 9.49
C LEU A 73 -23.51 -4.00 8.15
N VAL A 74 -22.84 -5.16 8.14
CA VAL A 74 -22.54 -5.89 6.90
C VAL A 74 -23.10 -7.31 6.98
N THR A 75 -23.65 -7.76 5.85
CA THR A 75 -24.00 -9.17 5.69
C THR A 75 -22.72 -10.00 5.49
N PRO A 76 -22.77 -11.33 5.67
CA PRO A 76 -21.64 -12.21 5.36
C PRO A 76 -21.13 -12.06 3.92
N GLU A 77 -22.03 -11.82 2.96
CA GLU A 77 -21.69 -11.60 1.55
C GLU A 77 -20.93 -10.29 1.36
N ALA A 78 -21.35 -9.23 2.04
CA ALA A 78 -20.66 -7.94 1.99
C ALA A 78 -19.27 -8.01 2.64
N ASP A 79 -19.14 -8.74 3.75
CA ASP A 79 -17.85 -9.00 4.40
C ASP A 79 -16.91 -9.82 3.51
N ALA A 80 -17.45 -10.83 2.80
CA ALA A 80 -16.69 -11.62 1.83
C ALA A 80 -16.23 -10.77 0.63
N ALA A 81 -17.11 -9.91 0.11
CA ALA A 81 -16.78 -9.01 -0.99
C ALA A 81 -15.67 -8.01 -0.60
N LEU A 82 -15.80 -7.38 0.57
CA LEU A 82 -14.77 -6.49 1.10
C LEU A 82 -13.43 -7.20 1.25
N THR A 83 -13.44 -8.40 1.87
CA THR A 83 -12.24 -9.21 2.09
C THR A 83 -11.57 -9.58 0.77
N HIS A 84 -12.34 -10.07 -0.21
CA HIS A 84 -11.85 -10.39 -1.55
C HIS A 84 -11.21 -9.18 -2.24
N ASN A 85 -11.85 -8.01 -2.13
CA ASN A 85 -11.44 -6.78 -2.79
C ASN A 85 -10.15 -6.17 -2.21
N THR A 86 -9.73 -6.54 -0.99
CA THR A 86 -8.47 -6.04 -0.39
C THR A 86 -7.21 -6.39 -1.19
N GLN A 87 -7.26 -7.44 -2.01
CA GLN A 87 -6.14 -7.92 -2.82
C GLN A 87 -6.32 -7.61 -4.32
N GLN A 88 -7.27 -6.74 -4.68
CA GLN A 88 -7.59 -6.41 -6.06
C GLN A 88 -7.23 -4.97 -6.40
N LEU A 89 -7.14 -4.67 -7.70
CA LEU A 89 -7.02 -3.30 -8.18
C LEU A 89 -8.30 -2.54 -7.83
N VAL A 90 -8.28 -1.78 -6.74
CA VAL A 90 -9.34 -0.85 -6.33
C VAL A 90 -8.99 0.55 -6.81
N THR A 91 -9.99 1.27 -7.32
CA THR A 91 -9.86 2.63 -7.84
C THR A 91 -10.81 3.59 -7.14
N LYS A 92 -10.57 4.89 -7.32
CA LYS A 92 -11.50 5.93 -6.84
C LYS A 92 -12.89 5.83 -7.47
N TRP A 93 -13.01 5.24 -8.66
CA TRP A 93 -14.30 4.99 -9.30
C TRP A 93 -15.10 3.91 -8.58
N ASP A 94 -14.43 2.89 -8.07
CA ASP A 94 -15.04 1.86 -7.24
C ASP A 94 -15.48 2.45 -5.91
N PHE A 95 -14.60 3.24 -5.26
CA PHE A 95 -14.95 3.94 -4.04
C PHE A 95 -16.15 4.87 -4.24
N TYR A 96 -16.20 5.64 -5.33
CA TYR A 96 -17.36 6.47 -5.67
C TYR A 96 -18.64 5.64 -5.83
N LYS A 97 -18.63 4.55 -6.61
CA LYS A 97 -19.80 3.65 -6.75
C LYS A 97 -20.23 3.11 -5.38
N THR A 98 -19.26 2.71 -4.56
CA THR A 98 -19.48 2.18 -3.21
C THR A 98 -20.17 3.21 -2.34
N MET A 99 -19.67 4.45 -2.27
CA MET A 99 -20.30 5.52 -1.47
C MET A 99 -21.72 5.83 -1.94
N MET A 100 -21.96 5.86 -3.26
CA MET A 100 -23.29 6.12 -3.82
C MET A 100 -24.29 4.98 -3.53
N LYS A 101 -23.81 3.74 -3.46
CA LYS A 101 -24.62 2.53 -3.22
C LYS A 101 -24.62 2.08 -1.77
N MET A 102 -23.83 2.71 -0.91
CA MET A 102 -23.71 2.39 0.50
C MET A 102 -25.06 2.39 1.22
N PRO A 103 -25.96 3.37 1.01
CA PRO A 103 -27.24 3.34 1.70
C PRO A 103 -28.12 2.15 1.33
N GLU A 104 -28.10 1.76 0.05
CA GLU A 104 -28.84 0.62 -0.47
C GLU A 104 -28.27 -0.73 0.02
N THR A 105 -26.97 -0.77 0.35
CA THR A 105 -26.24 -2.00 0.69
C THR A 105 -26.06 -2.22 2.18
N LEU A 106 -26.00 -1.17 2.99
CA LEU A 106 -25.83 -1.28 4.46
C LEU A 106 -27.12 -1.03 5.24
N PHE A 107 -28.13 -0.36 4.66
CA PHE A 107 -29.33 0.08 5.40
C PHE A 107 -30.66 -0.43 4.82
N ARG A 108 -30.64 -1.40 3.89
CA ARG A 108 -31.86 -2.13 3.48
C ARG A 108 -31.93 -3.47 4.21
N GLU A 109 -33.15 -3.89 4.57
CA GLU A 109 -33.44 -5.21 5.14
C GLU A 109 -33.14 -6.35 4.15
N GLU A 110 -33.21 -6.06 2.84
CA GLU A 110 -32.85 -6.98 1.77
C GLU A 110 -31.70 -6.39 0.94
N VAL A 111 -30.48 -6.88 1.20
CA VAL A 111 -29.33 -6.65 0.32
C VAL A 111 -29.48 -7.62 -0.86
N PRO A 112 -29.57 -7.13 -2.12
CA PRO A 112 -29.58 -8.03 -3.27
C PRO A 112 -28.34 -8.93 -3.21
N ALA A 113 -28.53 -10.24 -3.34
CA ALA A 113 -27.43 -11.19 -3.40
C ALA A 113 -26.36 -10.68 -4.37
N ALA A 114 -25.08 -10.75 -3.97
CA ALA A 114 -23.95 -10.31 -4.78
C ALA A 114 -24.10 -10.86 -6.21
N THR A 115 -24.44 -9.98 -7.16
CA THR A 115 -24.73 -10.41 -8.51
C THR A 115 -23.42 -10.70 -9.22
N THR A 116 -23.26 -11.94 -9.68
CA THR A 116 -22.18 -12.32 -10.61
C THR A 116 -22.42 -11.76 -12.02
N ALA A 117 -23.65 -11.32 -12.30
CA ALA A 117 -24.08 -10.75 -13.58
C ALA A 117 -23.74 -9.25 -13.65
N VAL A 118 -22.46 -8.93 -13.80
CA VAL A 118 -22.02 -7.60 -14.23
C VAL A 118 -21.56 -7.73 -15.70
N PRO A 119 -21.89 -6.80 -16.61
CA PRO A 119 -21.43 -6.85 -18.01
C PRO A 119 -19.94 -7.16 -18.08
N ASN A 120 -19.50 -7.84 -19.14
CA ASN A 120 -18.09 -8.22 -19.37
C ASN A 120 -17.14 -7.06 -18.98
N ARG A 121 -16.65 -7.09 -17.74
CA ARG A 121 -15.74 -6.12 -17.10
C ARG A 121 -16.32 -4.69 -16.96
N PRO A 122 -17.15 -4.40 -15.94
CA PRO A 122 -17.54 -3.01 -15.65
C PRO A 122 -16.31 -2.15 -15.29
N LEU A 123 -16.42 -0.85 -15.56
CA LEU A 123 -15.40 0.15 -15.19
C LEU A 123 -15.25 0.30 -13.68
N LYS A 124 -16.34 0.11 -12.92
CA LYS A 124 -16.42 0.37 -11.47
C LYS A 124 -17.29 -0.64 -10.73
N TYR A 125 -16.84 -1.02 -9.54
CA TYR A 125 -17.45 -2.02 -8.64
C TYR A 125 -17.86 -1.38 -7.30
N ASN A 126 -18.93 -1.88 -6.70
CA ASN A 126 -19.36 -1.59 -5.34
C ASN A 126 -18.63 -2.57 -4.40
N LEU A 127 -17.76 -2.04 -3.55
CA LEU A 127 -16.89 -2.84 -2.69
C LEU A 127 -17.66 -3.68 -1.65
N PHE A 128 -18.91 -3.33 -1.34
CA PHE A 128 -19.78 -4.10 -0.44
C PHE A 128 -20.61 -5.19 -1.12
N ALA A 129 -20.66 -5.25 -2.45
CA ALA A 129 -21.62 -6.13 -3.14
C ALA A 129 -21.05 -6.88 -4.34
N GLU A 130 -19.90 -6.45 -4.89
CA GLU A 130 -19.33 -7.02 -6.10
C GLU A 130 -17.88 -7.44 -5.89
N HIS A 131 -17.52 -8.59 -6.45
CA HIS A 131 -16.14 -9.09 -6.44
C HIS A 131 -15.38 -8.53 -7.63
N ILE A 132 -14.32 -7.76 -7.37
CA ILE A 132 -13.42 -7.28 -8.42
C ILE A 132 -12.64 -8.48 -9.00
N PRO A 133 -12.64 -8.70 -10.32
CA PRO A 133 -11.89 -9.81 -10.93
C PRO A 133 -10.38 -9.70 -10.67
N ARG A 134 -9.75 -10.85 -10.36
CA ARG A 134 -8.28 -10.93 -10.14
C ARG A 134 -7.44 -10.50 -11.32
N ASN A 135 -8.01 -10.58 -12.52
CA ASN A 135 -7.37 -10.18 -13.76
C ASN A 135 -7.82 -8.79 -14.26
N ARG A 136 -8.45 -7.97 -13.40
CA ARG A 136 -8.80 -6.58 -13.75
C ARG A 136 -7.55 -5.78 -14.05
N THR A 137 -7.48 -5.26 -15.27
CA THR A 137 -6.39 -4.38 -15.71
C THR A 137 -6.74 -2.91 -15.51
N CYS A 138 -5.74 -2.03 -15.55
CA CYS A 138 -5.99 -0.58 -15.58
C CYS A 138 -6.88 -0.14 -16.74
N ARG A 139 -6.82 -0.84 -17.90
CA ARG A 139 -7.71 -0.58 -19.03
C ARG A 139 -9.15 -0.92 -18.70
N ASP A 140 -9.39 -2.07 -18.07
CA ASP A 140 -10.73 -2.47 -17.60
C ASP A 140 -11.27 -1.49 -16.55
N ALA A 141 -10.37 -0.87 -15.78
CA ALA A 141 -10.71 0.16 -14.80
C ALA A 141 -10.84 1.59 -15.38
N GLY A 142 -10.62 1.78 -16.69
CA GLY A 142 -10.63 3.09 -17.33
C GLY A 142 -9.51 4.02 -16.86
N LEU A 143 -8.41 3.50 -16.33
CA LEU A 143 -7.27 4.27 -15.86
C LEU A 143 -6.29 4.58 -17.00
N PRO A 144 -5.83 5.85 -17.15
CA PRO A 144 -4.77 6.18 -18.10
C PRO A 144 -3.44 5.52 -17.70
N PRO A 145 -2.54 5.21 -18.67
CA PRO A 145 -1.26 4.55 -18.38
C PRO A 145 -0.40 5.26 -17.33
N TRP A 146 -0.42 6.60 -17.30
CA TRP A 146 0.42 7.38 -16.38
C TRP A 146 0.05 7.22 -14.90
N ILE A 147 -1.21 6.88 -14.56
CA ILE A 147 -1.68 6.75 -13.16
C ILE A 147 -1.72 5.28 -12.73
N CYS A 148 -1.60 4.36 -13.70
CA CYS A 148 -1.60 2.94 -13.45
C CYS A 148 -0.36 2.51 -12.63
N LEU A 149 -0.58 1.61 -11.66
CA LEU A 149 0.43 1.05 -10.76
C LEU A 149 1.27 -0.08 -11.40
N CYS A 150 1.12 -0.36 -12.70
CA CYS A 150 1.92 -1.37 -13.37
C CYS A 150 3.42 -1.04 -13.28
N ALA A 151 4.15 -1.77 -12.44
CA ALA A 151 5.60 -1.86 -12.53
C ALA A 151 5.93 -2.91 -13.60
N GLN A 152 6.65 -2.51 -14.64
CA GLN A 152 7.31 -3.50 -15.49
C GLN A 152 8.57 -3.93 -14.75
N TRP A 153 8.53 -5.11 -14.14
CA TRP A 153 9.74 -5.76 -13.65
C TRP A 153 10.68 -5.94 -14.84
N SER A 154 11.75 -5.16 -14.87
CA SER A 154 12.83 -5.33 -15.84
C SER A 154 13.96 -6.10 -15.19
N SER A 155 14.53 -7.05 -15.92
CA SER A 155 15.72 -7.75 -15.47
C SER A 155 16.85 -6.73 -15.31
N ILE A 156 17.48 -6.72 -14.13
CA ILE A 156 18.65 -5.87 -13.86
C ILE A 156 19.83 -6.45 -14.63
N THR A 157 19.90 -6.13 -15.92
CA THR A 157 20.92 -6.66 -16.86
C THR A 157 22.08 -5.70 -17.05
N LYS A 158 21.99 -4.47 -16.53
CA LYS A 158 23.03 -3.45 -16.67
C LYS A 158 23.76 -3.22 -15.35
N GLN A 159 25.09 -3.32 -15.38
CA GLN A 159 26.00 -3.07 -14.24
C GLN A 159 25.76 -1.71 -13.56
N ALA A 160 25.44 -0.66 -14.33
CA ALA A 160 25.13 0.65 -13.79
C ALA A 160 23.82 0.69 -12.96
N GLN A 161 22.87 -0.20 -13.24
CA GLN A 161 21.65 -0.34 -12.45
C GLN A 161 21.94 -1.11 -11.15
N LEU A 162 22.74 -2.18 -11.21
CA LEU A 162 23.21 -2.92 -10.03
C LEU A 162 23.90 -1.98 -9.03
N PHE A 163 24.81 -1.11 -9.50
CA PHE A 163 25.50 -0.15 -8.63
C PHE A 163 24.52 0.77 -7.87
N ARG A 164 23.46 1.25 -8.54
CA ARG A 164 22.44 2.09 -7.90
C ARG A 164 21.65 1.34 -6.82
N TYR A 165 21.31 0.07 -7.07
CA TYR A 165 20.65 -0.77 -6.07
C TYR A 165 21.57 -1.07 -4.90
N GLN A 166 22.86 -1.30 -5.14
CA GLN A 166 23.87 -1.50 -4.08
C GLN A 166 23.94 -0.27 -3.15
N GLU A 167 24.08 0.94 -3.71
CA GLU A 167 24.06 2.21 -2.96
C GLU A 167 22.78 2.39 -2.12
N MET A 168 21.62 2.01 -2.66
CA MET A 168 20.34 2.15 -1.95
C MET A 168 20.17 1.10 -0.84
N LEU A 169 20.63 -0.13 -1.05
CA LEU A 169 20.45 -1.25 -0.10
C LEU A 169 21.49 -1.24 1.02
N LEU A 170 22.70 -0.75 0.77
CA LEU A 170 23.79 -0.60 1.75
C LEU A 170 23.33 -0.01 3.10
N PRO A 171 22.67 1.17 3.17
CA PRO A 171 22.25 1.75 4.45
C PRO A 171 21.15 0.93 5.13
N ILE A 172 20.26 0.30 4.36
CA ILE A 172 19.17 -0.52 4.89
C ILE A 172 19.74 -1.77 5.57
N VAL A 173 20.69 -2.45 4.92
CA VAL A 173 21.35 -3.63 5.47
C VAL A 173 22.19 -3.27 6.69
N ALA A 174 22.97 -2.17 6.64
CA ALA A 174 23.70 -1.68 7.81
C ALA A 174 22.77 -1.44 9.00
N GLN A 175 21.61 -0.82 8.77
CA GLN A 175 20.62 -0.55 9.81
C GLN A 175 19.96 -1.82 10.35
N PHE A 176 19.74 -2.83 9.50
CA PHE A 176 19.23 -4.12 9.94
C PHE A 176 20.25 -4.86 10.81
N LEU A 177 21.51 -4.93 10.38
CA LEU A 177 22.59 -5.60 11.12
C LEU A 177 22.82 -4.95 12.50
N ASN A 178 22.84 -3.61 12.56
CA ASN A 178 22.96 -2.89 13.83
C ASN A 178 21.77 -3.12 14.77
N ARG A 179 20.57 -3.39 14.24
CA ARG A 179 19.38 -3.73 15.05
C ARG A 179 19.34 -5.19 15.48
N ALA A 180 19.82 -6.09 14.63
CA ALA A 180 19.90 -7.52 14.93
C ALA A 180 21.07 -7.88 15.86
N ASN A 181 22.05 -6.98 16.00
CA ASN A 181 23.19 -7.17 16.89
C ASN A 181 22.77 -7.14 18.37
N GLN A 182 22.77 -8.29 19.02
CA GLN A 182 22.51 -8.44 20.46
C GLN A 182 23.80 -8.47 21.31
N ALA A 183 24.97 -8.16 20.72
CA ALA A 183 26.24 -8.28 21.41
C ALA A 183 26.37 -7.25 22.57
N PRO A 184 26.94 -7.64 23.73
CA PRO A 184 27.06 -6.80 24.94
C PRO A 184 28.09 -5.66 24.83
N GLN A 185 28.65 -5.45 23.65
CA GLN A 185 29.72 -4.50 23.35
C GLN A 185 29.25 -3.61 22.20
N CYS A 186 29.34 -2.29 22.39
CA CYS A 186 28.92 -1.26 21.43
C CYS A 186 29.70 -1.39 20.12
N VAL A 187 29.23 -2.27 19.24
CA VAL A 187 29.82 -2.53 17.93
C VAL A 187 28.88 -1.95 16.91
N HIS A 188 29.36 -0.93 16.20
CA HIS A 188 28.65 -0.34 15.08
C HIS A 188 29.15 -0.99 13.78
N PHE A 189 28.22 -1.51 12.99
CA PHE A 189 28.48 -2.02 11.66
C PHE A 189 28.33 -0.89 10.64
N GLU A 190 29.38 -0.66 9.87
CA GLU A 190 29.33 0.17 8.67
C GLU A 190 29.34 -0.77 7.47
N ALA A 191 28.29 -0.73 6.64
CA ALA A 191 28.29 -1.52 5.41
C ALA A 191 29.26 -0.86 4.43
N ALA A 192 30.30 -1.61 4.02
CA ALA A 192 31.38 -1.07 3.21
C ALA A 192 31.19 -1.36 1.72
N HIS A 193 30.62 -2.52 1.41
CA HIS A 193 30.31 -2.92 0.05
C HIS A 193 29.21 -4.00 0.06
N LEU A 194 28.33 -3.98 -0.93
CA LEU A 194 27.26 -4.97 -1.08
C LEU A 194 27.40 -5.60 -2.45
N ASP A 195 27.81 -6.86 -2.54
CA ASP A 195 27.87 -7.61 -3.78
C ASP A 195 26.58 -8.40 -3.96
N ILE A 196 25.78 -8.05 -4.96
CA ILE A 196 24.60 -8.85 -5.31
C ILE A 196 25.13 -10.08 -6.06
N VAL A 197 25.05 -11.25 -5.43
CA VAL A 197 25.65 -12.49 -5.96
C VAL A 197 24.74 -13.15 -6.97
N GLU A 198 23.42 -13.18 -6.71
CA GLU A 198 22.46 -13.78 -7.63
C GLU A 198 21.08 -13.16 -7.48
N VAL A 199 20.41 -12.93 -8.61
CA VAL A 199 18.99 -12.58 -8.66
C VAL A 199 18.24 -13.80 -9.18
N ARG A 200 17.55 -14.52 -8.30
CA ARG A 200 16.74 -15.68 -8.71
C ARG A 200 15.29 -15.27 -8.87
N HIS A 201 14.77 -15.50 -10.07
CA HIS A 201 13.36 -15.37 -10.35
C HIS A 201 12.66 -16.65 -9.88
N THR A 202 12.03 -16.60 -8.72
CA THR A 202 11.14 -17.69 -8.30
C THR A 202 9.81 -17.45 -9.00
N GLY A 203 9.26 -18.47 -9.68
CA GLY A 203 8.06 -18.36 -10.54
C GLY A 203 6.77 -17.88 -9.85
N GLU A 204 6.83 -17.42 -8.60
CA GLU A 204 5.71 -16.98 -7.76
C GLU A 204 5.70 -15.46 -7.53
N ASN A 205 6.01 -14.67 -8.56
CA ASN A 205 6.05 -13.20 -8.50
C ASN A 205 7.01 -12.60 -7.45
N ALA A 206 7.97 -13.39 -6.97
CA ALA A 206 8.98 -12.96 -6.03
C ALA A 206 10.38 -13.11 -6.64
N ASN A 207 11.11 -11.99 -6.68
CA ASN A 207 12.56 -12.03 -6.92
C ASN A 207 13.23 -12.24 -5.58
N ILE A 208 13.92 -13.38 -5.41
CA ILE A 208 14.82 -13.56 -4.27
C ILE A 208 16.16 -12.96 -4.68
N LEU A 209 16.57 -11.93 -3.94
CA LEU A 209 17.87 -11.30 -4.05
C LEU A 209 18.81 -11.99 -3.06
N GLU A 210 19.71 -12.83 -3.55
CA GLU A 210 20.84 -13.32 -2.76
C GLU A 210 22.01 -12.35 -2.92
N ALA A 211 22.34 -11.63 -1.84
CA ALA A 211 23.45 -10.69 -1.80
C ALA A 211 24.45 -11.09 -0.72
N THR A 212 25.73 -11.00 -1.05
CA THR A 212 26.84 -11.08 -0.09
C THR A 212 27.20 -9.67 0.33
N VAL A 213 27.08 -9.38 1.61
CA VAL A 213 27.35 -8.03 2.13
C VAL A 213 28.67 -8.04 2.87
N ALA A 214 29.65 -7.27 2.37
CA ALA A 214 30.90 -7.03 3.05
C ALA A 214 30.72 -5.89 4.06
N VAL A 215 30.65 -6.26 5.33
CA VAL A 215 30.43 -5.33 6.44
C VAL A 215 31.76 -5.04 7.11
N LYS A 216 32.10 -3.75 7.28
CA LYS A 216 33.22 -3.35 8.13
C LYS A 216 32.73 -3.18 9.56
N ARG A 217 33.36 -3.90 10.48
CA ARG A 217 33.13 -3.74 11.91
C ARG A 217 33.90 -2.51 12.40
N ARG A 218 33.20 -1.51 12.93
CA ARG A 218 33.83 -0.41 13.67
C ARG A 218 33.61 -0.64 15.16
N ALA A 219 34.69 -0.95 15.87
CA ALA A 219 34.69 -0.86 17.32
C ALA A 219 34.74 0.62 17.67
N THR A 220 33.63 1.15 18.20
CA THR A 220 33.70 2.42 18.93
C THR A 220 34.27 2.12 20.31
N PRO A 221 35.32 2.82 20.75
CA PRO A 221 35.80 2.71 22.13
C PRO A 221 34.71 3.08 23.14
#